data_AF-A0A975JYJ3-F1
#
_entry.id   AF-A0A975JYJ3-F1
#
_cell.length_a   1.000
_cell.length_b   1.000
_cell.length_c   1.000
_cell.angle_alpha   90.00
_cell.angle_beta   90.00
_cell.angle_gamma   90.00
#
_symmetry.space_group_name_H-M   'P 1'
#
loop_
_entity.id
_entity.type
_entity.pdbx_description
1 polymer ?
#
loop_
_entity_poly.entity_id
_entity_poly.type
_entity_poly.pdbx_seq_one_letter_code
_entity_poly.pdbx_strand_id
1 'polypeptide(L)'
;MAAGHAKDDEERPAAGEEQSGRSSVLTQFLREHGGVAPLVGLVGITTIIVGLTTAFGAIRSDHSFWIVVFGGLSILFLWASWPLSYLKIAPKLMSISSLGVAVISIVALLTVIAIAARHGSDDTPVETSEENGVLESPIEGWAQWNTLRNRGPSFGTRLLTAVARPQGEINVFVVGDDGQVWNPWTDNLDDNRFWHEDTLPENDFLRGTRQVTAVTVNKRGHSTQDVLFVFAIGNDGQIWWTELEGRDWKNWEALPAEVKFSHATQAVAAVSRIDGVIDLFAMGIDGQVWSIGWEEHTKWKKWFQVFPSSTFNGNQSVSVAARSKYNVDLFVVGQKTVWSNYWYETEDEWHPWVPLAELATKERGKQHPLFPDSQIITAISKPPDHDEQSGGEYSTRVPDHTSIDLFGVGADGRVWSNWFEAGRLEDDPWYGWFEIGRTRVAKNQQLAAIRRGAYNIEVFGVGADGKLLMTLWKDKERNRLDGRWSDWVQPDGVGDESFSEVAVVSTSPDTLNLFAIGHDGYLRETSWRASDSG
;
A
#
# COMPACT_ATOMS: atom_id res chain seq x y z
N MET A 1 50.69 -30.30 -43.44
CA MET A 1 50.96 -30.73 -44.83
C MET A 1 49.62 -31.13 -45.42
N ALA A 2 48.99 -30.23 -46.18
CA ALA A 2 49.02 -30.22 -47.65
C ALA A 2 48.25 -31.43 -48.21
N ALA A 3 47.02 -31.19 -48.67
CA ALA A 3 46.64 -31.16 -50.09
C ALA A 3 46.63 -32.59 -50.70
N GLY A 4 45.51 -33.18 -51.11
CA GLY A 4 44.41 -32.63 -51.90
C GLY A 4 44.64 -33.01 -53.36
N HIS A 5 43.77 -33.85 -53.94
CA HIS A 5 43.38 -33.98 -55.37
C HIS A 5 42.80 -35.40 -55.59
N ALA A 6 41.50 -35.55 -55.91
CA ALA A 6 40.90 -35.37 -57.24
C ALA A 6 41.15 -36.63 -58.11
N LYS A 7 40.20 -37.21 -58.87
CA LYS A 7 38.93 -36.70 -59.40
C LYS A 7 38.30 -37.80 -60.30
N ASP A 8 37.00 -37.62 -60.58
CA ASP A 8 36.31 -37.87 -61.85
C ASP A 8 36.06 -39.35 -62.28
N ASP A 9 34.96 -39.72 -62.93
CA ASP A 9 33.68 -39.10 -63.28
C ASP A 9 32.87 -40.21 -63.99
N GLU A 10 31.53 -40.21 -63.89
CA GLU A 10 30.74 -40.50 -65.08
C GLU A 10 29.46 -39.63 -65.11
N GLU A 11 29.23 -39.08 -66.30
CA GLU A 11 28.41 -37.95 -66.74
C GLU A 11 26.87 -38.16 -66.68
N ARG A 12 26.10 -37.21 -66.13
CA ARG A 12 25.20 -36.17 -66.77
C ARG A 12 23.84 -36.66 -67.35
N PRO A 13 22.80 -35.79 -67.54
CA PRO A 13 22.57 -34.41 -67.05
C PRO A 13 21.12 -34.08 -66.54
N ALA A 14 21.08 -33.02 -65.72
CA ALA A 14 20.19 -31.84 -65.66
C ALA A 14 18.66 -31.87 -65.93
N ALA A 15 17.94 -31.49 -64.87
CA ALA A 15 17.04 -30.32 -64.71
C ALA A 15 15.65 -30.26 -65.41
N GLY A 16 14.62 -30.07 -64.58
CA GLY A 16 13.31 -29.53 -64.97
C GLY A 16 12.19 -29.99 -64.04
N GLU A 17 11.70 -29.09 -63.19
CA GLU A 17 10.59 -29.24 -62.23
C GLU A 17 9.28 -29.78 -62.85
N GLU A 18 8.51 -30.56 -62.09
CA GLU A 18 7.13 -30.19 -61.76
C GLU A 18 6.52 -31.04 -60.63
N GLN A 19 6.00 -30.34 -59.62
CA GLN A 19 5.04 -30.84 -58.64
C GLN A 19 3.76 -31.30 -59.35
N SER A 20 3.22 -32.48 -59.04
CA SER A 20 1.77 -32.77 -59.12
C SER A 20 1.51 -34.23 -58.77
N GLY A 21 0.79 -34.49 -57.68
CA GLY A 21 0.36 -35.86 -57.37
C GLY A 21 -0.55 -36.00 -56.15
N ARG A 22 -0.59 -35.00 -55.26
CA ARG A 22 -1.55 -34.95 -54.14
C ARG A 22 -2.47 -33.73 -54.13
N SER A 23 -2.23 -32.73 -54.96
CA SER A 23 -3.13 -31.57 -55.12
C SER A 23 -4.28 -31.83 -56.11
N SER A 24 -4.14 -32.73 -57.07
CA SER A 24 -5.15 -32.86 -58.15
C SER A 24 -6.50 -33.39 -57.64
N VAL A 25 -6.51 -34.31 -56.67
CA VAL A 25 -7.77 -34.87 -56.14
C VAL A 25 -8.53 -33.86 -55.27
N LEU A 26 -7.82 -33.08 -54.43
CA LEU A 26 -8.44 -32.08 -53.56
C LEU A 26 -8.91 -30.87 -54.37
N THR A 27 -8.13 -30.41 -55.35
CA THR A 27 -8.51 -29.29 -56.21
C THR A 27 -9.62 -29.66 -57.20
N GLN A 28 -9.69 -30.92 -57.65
CA GLN A 28 -10.80 -31.42 -58.48
C GLN A 28 -12.07 -31.60 -57.65
N PHE A 29 -11.98 -32.11 -56.42
CA PHE A 29 -13.10 -32.20 -55.47
C PHE A 29 -13.65 -30.81 -55.08
N LEU A 30 -12.77 -29.83 -54.86
CA LEU A 30 -13.17 -28.45 -54.54
C LEU A 30 -13.76 -27.69 -55.74
N ARG A 31 -13.39 -28.05 -56.98
CA ARG A 31 -13.94 -27.46 -58.21
C ARG A 31 -15.31 -28.04 -58.56
N GLU A 32 -15.58 -29.30 -58.24
CA GLU A 32 -16.86 -29.98 -58.52
C GLU A 32 -17.96 -29.65 -57.49
N HIS A 33 -17.61 -29.19 -56.28
CA HIS A 33 -18.57 -28.96 -55.18
C HIS A 33 -18.50 -27.53 -54.63
N GLY A 34 -18.69 -26.52 -55.50
CA GLY A 34 -18.62 -25.09 -55.22
C GLY A 34 -19.54 -24.56 -54.10
N GLY A 35 -19.21 -24.85 -52.84
CA GLY A 35 -19.98 -24.45 -51.66
C GLY A 35 -19.25 -24.58 -50.32
N VAL A 36 -17.92 -24.69 -50.29
CA VAL A 36 -17.16 -24.95 -49.05
C VAL A 36 -16.63 -23.67 -48.37
N ALA A 37 -16.50 -22.55 -49.10
CA ALA A 37 -16.03 -21.28 -48.54
C ALA A 37 -16.91 -20.67 -47.42
N PRO A 38 -18.27 -20.74 -47.47
CA PRO A 38 -19.10 -20.22 -46.38
C PRO A 38 -19.00 -21.06 -45.10
N LEU A 39 -18.66 -22.35 -45.22
CA LEU A 39 -18.66 -23.31 -44.11
C LEU A 39 -17.44 -23.12 -43.20
N VAL A 40 -16.26 -22.86 -43.78
CA VAL A 40 -15.03 -22.58 -43.03
C VAL A 40 -15.17 -21.26 -42.25
N GLY A 41 -15.82 -20.25 -42.85
CA GLY A 41 -16.14 -18.99 -42.17
C GLY A 41 -17.07 -19.17 -40.98
N LEU A 42 -18.11 -20.00 -41.12
CA LEU A 42 -19.08 -20.25 -40.05
C LEU A 42 -18.45 -21.03 -38.87
N VAL A 43 -17.59 -22.02 -39.15
CA VAL A 43 -16.86 -22.77 -38.12
C VAL A 43 -15.85 -21.87 -37.39
N GLY A 44 -15.20 -20.96 -38.11
CA GLY A 44 -14.31 -19.95 -37.51
C GLY A 44 -15.05 -19.03 -36.53
N ILE A 45 -16.20 -18.48 -36.96
CA ILE A 45 -17.03 -17.60 -36.11
C ILE A 45 -17.55 -18.36 -34.88
N THR A 46 -17.98 -19.60 -35.05
CA THR A 46 -18.51 -20.41 -33.94
C THR A 46 -17.42 -20.72 -32.91
N THR A 47 -16.20 -21.04 -33.37
CA THR A 47 -15.04 -21.28 -32.49
C THR A 47 -14.66 -20.01 -31.71
N ILE A 48 -14.72 -18.83 -32.35
CA ILE A 48 -14.47 -17.54 -31.70
C ILE A 48 -15.53 -17.24 -30.64
N ILE A 49 -16.80 -17.47 -30.95
CA ILE A 49 -17.91 -17.24 -30.00
C ILE A 49 -17.77 -18.17 -28.79
N VAL A 50 -17.48 -19.46 -29.00
CA VAL A 50 -17.23 -20.43 -27.92
C VAL A 50 -16.00 -20.03 -27.09
N GLY A 51 -14.91 -19.62 -27.73
CA GLY A 51 -13.72 -19.13 -27.03
C GLY A 51 -14.00 -17.91 -26.15
N LEU A 52 -14.75 -16.93 -26.68
CA LEU A 52 -15.14 -15.72 -25.94
C LEU A 52 -16.11 -16.05 -24.79
N THR A 53 -17.09 -16.92 -24.98
CA THR A 53 -18.03 -17.31 -23.91
C THR A 53 -17.35 -18.14 -22.81
N THR A 54 -16.39 -19.00 -23.17
CA THR A 54 -15.61 -19.76 -22.19
C THR A 54 -14.69 -18.84 -21.37
N ALA A 55 -14.04 -17.87 -22.04
CA ALA A 55 -13.21 -16.87 -21.36
C ALA A 55 -14.03 -15.95 -20.44
N PHE A 56 -15.26 -15.58 -20.82
CA PHE A 56 -16.15 -14.77 -19.99
C PHE A 56 -16.72 -15.54 -18.79
N GLY A 57 -17.08 -16.82 -18.99
CA GLY A 57 -17.55 -17.70 -17.91
C GLY A 57 -16.48 -18.02 -16.87
N ALA A 58 -15.21 -18.01 -17.25
CA ALA A 58 -14.08 -18.18 -16.32
C ALA A 58 -13.83 -16.95 -15.42
N ILE A 59 -14.46 -15.80 -15.72
CA ILE A 59 -14.24 -14.54 -14.98
C ILE A 59 -15.30 -14.30 -13.88
N ARG A 60 -16.48 -14.94 -13.91
CA ARG A 60 -17.52 -14.83 -12.86
C ARG A 60 -18.36 -16.10 -12.69
N SER A 61 -18.56 -16.57 -11.46
CA SER A 61 -19.18 -17.87 -11.14
C SER A 61 -20.69 -17.99 -11.38
N ASP A 62 -21.44 -16.88 -11.35
CA ASP A 62 -22.90 -16.96 -11.10
C ASP A 62 -23.78 -17.17 -12.34
N HIS A 63 -23.24 -17.13 -13.56
CA HIS A 63 -24.04 -17.27 -14.80
C HIS A 63 -23.50 -18.32 -15.79
N SER A 64 -22.59 -19.17 -15.32
CA SER A 64 -21.97 -20.26 -16.08
C SER A 64 -22.98 -21.27 -16.64
N PHE A 65 -24.11 -21.51 -15.96
CA PHE A 65 -25.14 -22.48 -16.39
C PHE A 65 -25.82 -22.11 -17.71
N TRP A 66 -26.30 -20.86 -17.87
CA TRP A 66 -27.05 -20.46 -19.06
C TRP A 66 -26.17 -20.33 -20.29
N ILE A 67 -24.92 -19.90 -20.12
CA ILE A 67 -23.95 -19.75 -21.21
C ILE A 67 -23.60 -21.12 -21.82
N VAL A 68 -23.41 -22.15 -20.99
CA VAL A 68 -23.15 -23.52 -21.44
C VAL A 68 -24.38 -24.12 -22.14
N VAL A 69 -25.59 -23.84 -21.65
CA VAL A 69 -26.84 -24.32 -22.25
C VAL A 69 -27.07 -23.72 -23.64
N PHE A 70 -26.92 -22.40 -23.81
CA PHE A 70 -27.11 -21.76 -25.12
C PHE A 70 -25.98 -22.10 -26.11
N GLY A 71 -24.74 -22.26 -25.63
CA GLY A 71 -23.62 -22.77 -26.43
C GLY A 71 -23.87 -24.20 -26.93
N GLY A 72 -24.33 -25.10 -26.06
CA GLY A 72 -24.64 -26.48 -26.40
C GLY A 72 -25.80 -26.62 -27.40
N LEU A 73 -26.87 -25.84 -27.24
CA LEU A 73 -28.02 -25.85 -28.17
C LEU A 73 -27.65 -25.35 -29.57
N SER A 74 -26.72 -24.40 -29.67
CA SER A 74 -26.22 -23.87 -30.95
C SER A 74 -25.42 -24.92 -31.73
N ILE A 75 -24.62 -25.74 -31.03
CA ILE A 75 -23.86 -26.84 -31.62
C ILE A 75 -24.79 -27.95 -32.13
N LEU A 76 -25.85 -28.28 -31.36
CA LEU A 76 -26.85 -29.29 -31.77
C LEU A 76 -27.62 -28.85 -33.03
N PHE A 77 -27.95 -27.57 -33.16
CA PHE A 77 -28.62 -27.04 -34.36
C PHE A 77 -27.71 -27.05 -35.60
N LEU A 78 -26.41 -26.77 -35.43
CA LEU A 78 -25.42 -26.87 -36.49
C LEU A 78 -25.20 -28.34 -36.92
N TRP A 79 -25.19 -29.27 -35.97
CA TRP A 79 -25.08 -30.70 -36.26
C TRP A 79 -26.34 -31.28 -36.92
N ALA A 80 -27.54 -30.84 -36.53
CA ALA A 80 -28.79 -31.29 -37.13
C ALA A 80 -29.02 -30.76 -38.56
N SER A 81 -28.40 -29.63 -38.93
CA SER A 81 -28.47 -29.05 -40.28
C SER A 81 -27.43 -29.63 -41.25
N TRP A 82 -26.40 -30.30 -40.74
CA TRP A 82 -25.32 -30.95 -41.51
C TRP A 82 -25.78 -32.09 -42.46
N PRO A 83 -26.76 -32.95 -42.14
CA PRO A 83 -27.23 -33.99 -43.05
C PRO A 83 -28.17 -33.46 -44.14
N LEU A 84 -28.89 -32.37 -43.86
CA LEU A 84 -29.90 -31.79 -44.76
C LEU A 84 -29.28 -31.07 -45.95
N SER A 85 -28.05 -30.53 -45.80
CA SER A 85 -27.28 -29.90 -46.87
C SER A 85 -26.79 -30.87 -47.94
N TYR A 86 -26.62 -32.15 -47.61
CA TYR A 86 -26.18 -33.21 -48.55
C TYR A 86 -27.31 -33.76 -49.42
N LEU A 87 -28.57 -33.65 -49.00
CA LEU A 87 -29.69 -34.29 -49.68
C LEU A 87 -30.24 -33.54 -50.91
N LYS A 88 -29.71 -32.35 -51.27
CA LYS A 88 -30.21 -31.49 -52.38
C LYS A 88 -31.73 -31.22 -52.35
N ILE A 89 -32.39 -31.42 -51.21
CA ILE A 89 -33.82 -31.12 -51.06
C ILE A 89 -33.93 -29.66 -50.58
N ALA A 90 -34.19 -28.78 -51.55
CA ALA A 90 -34.56 -27.38 -51.39
C ALA A 90 -33.49 -26.41 -50.81
N PRO A 91 -32.82 -25.58 -51.65
CA PRO A 91 -31.92 -24.52 -51.18
C PRO A 91 -32.60 -23.46 -50.27
N LYS A 92 -33.94 -23.40 -50.24
CA LYS A 92 -34.68 -22.52 -49.33
C LYS A 92 -34.56 -22.92 -47.85
N LEU A 93 -34.35 -24.21 -47.55
CA LEU A 93 -34.21 -24.70 -46.16
C LEU A 93 -32.89 -24.25 -45.52
N MET A 94 -31.80 -24.16 -46.29
CA MET A 94 -30.53 -23.58 -45.82
C MET A 94 -30.70 -22.14 -45.34
N SER A 95 -31.48 -21.32 -46.09
CA SER A 95 -31.73 -19.93 -45.71
C SER A 95 -32.54 -19.81 -44.41
N ILE A 96 -33.46 -20.76 -44.16
CA ILE A 96 -34.29 -20.78 -42.95
C ILE A 96 -33.46 -21.22 -41.74
N SER A 97 -32.57 -22.21 -41.89
CA SER A 97 -31.66 -22.62 -40.81
C SER A 97 -30.62 -21.55 -40.49
N SER A 98 -30.06 -20.87 -41.49
CA SER A 98 -29.12 -19.77 -41.26
C SER A 98 -29.80 -18.55 -40.66
N LEU A 99 -31.05 -18.27 -41.06
CA LEU A 99 -31.86 -17.20 -40.47
C LEU A 99 -32.24 -17.56 -39.02
N GLY A 100 -32.54 -18.82 -38.74
CA GLY A 100 -32.80 -19.30 -37.38
C GLY A 100 -31.60 -19.13 -36.45
N VAL A 101 -30.40 -19.53 -36.89
CA VAL A 101 -29.16 -19.32 -36.13
C VAL A 101 -28.87 -17.83 -35.95
N ALA A 102 -29.02 -17.02 -37.00
CA ALA A 102 -28.83 -15.57 -36.91
C ALA A 102 -29.81 -14.92 -35.93
N VAL A 103 -31.09 -15.30 -35.95
CA VAL A 103 -32.11 -14.78 -35.03
C VAL A 103 -31.80 -15.20 -33.59
N ILE A 104 -31.40 -16.45 -33.34
CA ILE A 104 -31.02 -16.90 -31.99
C ILE A 104 -29.77 -16.18 -31.48
N SER A 105 -28.76 -16.00 -32.33
CA SER A 105 -27.55 -15.25 -31.97
C SER A 105 -27.83 -13.76 -31.73
N ILE A 106 -28.72 -13.15 -32.51
CA ILE A 106 -29.16 -11.76 -32.31
C ILE A 106 -29.96 -11.63 -31.00
N VAL A 107 -30.87 -12.56 -30.71
CA VAL A 107 -31.63 -12.56 -29.45
C VAL A 107 -30.70 -12.75 -28.26
N ALA A 108 -29.72 -13.64 -28.34
CA ALA A 108 -28.71 -13.82 -27.30
C ALA A 108 -27.87 -12.55 -27.10
N LEU A 109 -27.42 -11.91 -28.19
CA LEU A 109 -26.66 -10.66 -28.13
C LEU A 109 -27.50 -9.51 -27.56
N LEU A 110 -28.76 -9.38 -27.98
CA LEU A 110 -29.69 -8.37 -27.47
C LEU A 110 -30.04 -8.63 -26.00
N THR A 111 -30.10 -9.89 -25.56
CA THR A 111 -30.31 -10.22 -24.15
C THR A 111 -29.09 -9.85 -23.32
N VAL A 112 -27.87 -10.11 -23.81
CA VAL A 112 -26.62 -9.65 -23.17
C VAL A 112 -26.55 -8.13 -23.11
N ILE A 113 -26.90 -7.44 -24.19
CA ILE A 113 -26.95 -5.96 -24.22
C ILE A 113 -28.05 -5.42 -23.30
N ALA A 114 -29.22 -6.06 -23.23
CA ALA A 114 -30.30 -5.65 -22.34
C ALA A 114 -29.97 -5.87 -20.85
N ILE A 115 -29.24 -6.94 -20.52
CA ILE A 115 -28.72 -7.16 -19.16
C ILE A 115 -27.63 -6.14 -18.83
N ALA A 116 -26.72 -5.85 -19.78
CA ALA A 116 -25.73 -4.79 -19.62
C ALA A 116 -26.36 -3.39 -19.52
N ALA A 117 -27.47 -3.14 -20.21
CA ALA A 117 -28.20 -1.88 -20.17
C ALA A 117 -29.04 -1.73 -18.89
N ARG A 118 -29.64 -2.81 -18.37
CA ARG A 118 -30.31 -2.79 -17.06
C ARG A 118 -29.33 -2.50 -15.91
N HIS A 119 -28.07 -2.93 -16.02
CA HIS A 119 -27.03 -2.55 -15.05
C HIS A 119 -26.35 -1.21 -15.35
N GLY A 120 -26.77 -0.49 -16.40
CA GLY A 120 -26.32 0.87 -16.72
C GLY A 120 -27.34 1.96 -16.39
N SER A 121 -28.53 1.63 -15.86
CA SER A 121 -29.58 2.64 -15.62
C SER A 121 -30.55 2.35 -14.46
N ASP A 122 -30.25 1.42 -13.55
CA ASP A 122 -31.05 1.25 -12.32
C ASP A 122 -30.59 2.25 -11.22
N ASP A 123 -30.67 3.54 -11.54
CA ASP A 123 -30.85 4.61 -10.55
C ASP A 123 -32.34 4.98 -10.56
N THR A 124 -33.15 4.15 -9.92
CA THR A 124 -34.45 4.57 -9.38
C THR A 124 -34.56 4.04 -7.95
N PRO A 125 -34.81 4.90 -6.96
CA PRO A 125 -34.73 4.52 -5.56
C PRO A 125 -35.92 3.62 -5.22
N VAL A 126 -35.62 2.39 -4.81
CA VAL A 126 -36.57 1.61 -4.02
C VAL A 126 -36.54 2.21 -2.63
N GLU A 127 -37.64 2.85 -2.21
CA GLU A 127 -37.90 3.15 -0.79
C GLU A 127 -38.07 1.82 -0.04
N THR A 128 -36.96 1.15 0.26
CA THR A 128 -36.87 0.36 1.47
C THR A 128 -36.61 1.36 2.59
N SER A 129 -37.53 1.41 3.56
CA SER A 129 -37.27 2.03 4.86
C SER A 129 -36.20 1.20 5.58
N GLU A 130 -34.96 1.28 5.08
CA GLU A 130 -33.77 0.95 5.81
C GLU A 130 -33.42 2.18 6.64
N GLU A 131 -33.29 1.97 7.93
CA GLU A 131 -32.79 2.93 8.89
C GLU A 131 -31.40 3.39 8.41
N ASN A 132 -31.37 4.57 7.80
CA ASN A 132 -30.19 5.16 7.18
C ASN A 132 -29.15 5.52 8.24
N GLY A 133 -28.30 4.56 8.60
CA GLY A 133 -26.96 4.86 9.09
C GLY A 133 -26.12 5.36 7.92
N VAL A 134 -26.08 6.68 7.72
CA VAL A 134 -25.22 7.32 6.73
C VAL A 134 -23.77 7.05 7.12
N LEU A 135 -23.10 6.13 6.42
CA LEU A 135 -21.67 5.89 6.59
C LEU A 135 -20.90 6.99 5.87
N GLU A 136 -20.21 7.83 6.62
CA GLU A 136 -19.44 8.98 6.11
C GLU A 136 -18.50 8.61 4.97
N SER A 137 -18.57 9.40 3.92
CA SER A 137 -17.56 9.41 2.85
C SER A 137 -16.18 9.75 3.45
N PRO A 138 -15.05 9.21 2.95
CA PRO A 138 -13.69 9.60 3.39
C PRO A 138 -13.45 11.10 3.55
N ILE A 139 -14.18 11.86 2.75
CA ILE A 139 -14.04 13.28 2.55
C ILE A 139 -14.85 14.08 3.57
N GLU A 140 -15.89 13.50 4.17
CA GLU A 140 -16.80 14.22 5.08
C GLU A 140 -16.25 14.25 6.51
N GLY A 141 -16.64 15.25 7.29
CA GLY A 141 -16.26 15.37 8.72
C GLY A 141 -14.96 16.13 8.99
N TRP A 142 -14.25 16.60 7.97
CA TRP A 142 -13.04 17.42 8.13
C TRP A 142 -13.35 18.89 8.39
N ALA A 143 -12.64 19.48 9.35
CA ALA A 143 -12.67 20.91 9.62
C ALA A 143 -11.81 21.69 8.60
N GLN A 144 -12.06 22.99 8.50
CA GLN A 144 -11.17 23.91 7.78
C GLN A 144 -9.80 23.97 8.47
N TRP A 145 -8.75 24.24 7.70
CA TRP A 145 -7.42 24.43 8.27
C TRP A 145 -7.38 25.60 9.26
N ASN A 146 -6.88 25.31 10.46
CA ASN A 146 -6.47 26.32 11.40
C ASN A 146 -4.95 26.52 11.31
N THR A 147 -4.52 27.77 11.26
CA THR A 147 -3.08 28.07 11.36
C THR A 147 -2.69 28.06 12.82
N LEU A 148 -2.06 26.98 13.27
CA LEU A 148 -1.54 26.87 14.64
C LEU A 148 -0.53 27.97 14.92
N ARG A 149 0.22 28.37 13.90
CA ARG A 149 1.20 29.42 14.03
C ARG A 149 1.38 30.27 12.79
N ASN A 150 1.18 31.58 12.95
CA ASN A 150 1.44 32.59 11.93
C ASN A 150 2.53 33.62 12.32
N ARG A 151 3.15 33.47 13.51
CA ARG A 151 4.21 34.35 14.04
C ARG A 151 5.35 33.53 14.63
N GLY A 152 6.50 33.48 13.95
CA GLY A 152 7.64 32.66 14.34
C GLY A 152 8.58 32.34 13.17
N PRO A 153 9.58 31.46 13.37
CA PRO A 153 10.42 30.95 12.29
C PRO A 153 9.58 30.19 11.25
N SER A 154 10.06 30.13 10.01
CA SER A 154 9.47 29.27 8.98
C SER A 154 9.89 27.82 9.21
N PHE A 155 8.99 26.87 8.98
CA PHE A 155 9.31 25.44 9.07
C PHE A 155 9.82 24.86 7.75
N GLY A 156 9.57 25.51 6.61
CA GLY A 156 10.10 25.13 5.30
C GLY A 156 9.62 23.76 4.81
N THR A 157 10.57 22.85 4.52
CA THR A 157 10.31 21.48 4.06
C THR A 157 10.85 20.44 5.05
N ARG A 158 10.71 20.72 6.34
CA ARG A 158 11.17 19.83 7.42
C ARG A 158 10.14 18.76 7.71
N LEU A 159 10.61 17.67 8.29
CA LEU A 159 9.75 16.61 8.79
C LEU A 159 9.21 17.01 10.17
N LEU A 160 7.92 16.80 10.38
CA LEU A 160 7.25 17.03 11.65
C LEU A 160 6.78 15.70 12.25
N THR A 161 6.76 15.62 13.58
CA THR A 161 6.28 14.45 14.30
C THR A 161 5.12 14.85 15.19
N ALA A 162 3.99 14.17 15.08
CA ALA A 162 2.84 14.35 15.97
C ALA A 162 2.69 13.10 16.85
N VAL A 163 2.44 13.31 18.15
CA VAL A 163 2.26 12.23 19.12
C VAL A 163 1.03 12.51 19.97
N ALA A 164 0.18 11.51 20.14
CA ALA A 164 -0.93 11.55 21.08
C ALA A 164 -0.50 10.83 22.35
N ARG A 165 -0.79 11.47 23.49
CA ARG A 165 -0.59 10.89 24.81
C ARG A 165 -1.89 10.19 25.24
N PRO A 166 -1.83 9.12 26.05
CA PRO A 166 -3.01 8.34 26.43
C PRO A 166 -4.12 9.12 27.10
N GLN A 167 -3.78 10.27 27.70
CA GLN A 167 -4.75 11.13 28.35
C GLN A 167 -5.64 11.86 27.32
N GLY A 168 -5.19 12.01 26.07
CA GLY A 168 -5.88 12.75 25.00
C GLY A 168 -5.11 13.97 24.49
N GLU A 169 -4.00 14.35 25.13
CA GLU A 169 -3.16 15.48 24.73
C GLU A 169 -2.38 15.16 23.45
N ILE A 170 -2.32 16.12 22.54
CA ILE A 170 -1.50 16.01 21.33
C ILE A 170 -0.31 16.95 21.46
N ASN A 171 0.87 16.47 21.10
CA ASN A 171 2.07 17.28 20.97
C ASN A 171 2.61 17.14 19.54
N VAL A 172 3.02 18.26 18.93
CA VAL A 172 3.57 18.32 17.57
C VAL A 172 4.97 18.89 17.65
N PHE A 173 5.95 18.20 17.11
CA PHE A 173 7.35 18.62 17.12
C PHE A 173 7.85 18.95 15.73
N VAL A 174 8.47 20.12 15.61
CA VAL A 174 9.11 20.57 14.38
C VAL A 174 10.29 21.49 14.70
N VAL A 175 11.37 21.39 13.92
CA VAL A 175 12.51 22.30 14.04
C VAL A 175 12.23 23.56 13.21
N GLY A 176 12.44 24.75 13.77
CA GLY A 176 12.31 26.01 13.03
C GLY A 176 13.53 26.29 12.15
N ASP A 177 13.42 27.27 11.25
CA ASP A 177 14.57 27.82 10.52
C ASP A 177 15.60 28.53 11.40
N ASP A 178 15.26 28.77 12.65
CA ASP A 178 16.11 29.26 13.73
C ASP A 178 16.90 28.13 14.41
N GLY A 179 16.60 26.87 14.12
CA GLY A 179 17.19 25.69 14.76
C GLY A 179 16.46 25.24 16.02
N GLN A 180 15.53 26.04 16.55
CA GLN A 180 14.81 25.72 17.77
C GLN A 180 13.78 24.61 17.54
N VAL A 181 13.63 23.69 18.50
CA VAL A 181 12.53 22.72 18.47
C VAL A 181 11.29 23.33 19.10
N TRP A 182 10.21 23.34 18.33
CA TRP A 182 8.90 23.87 18.71
C TRP A 182 7.95 22.74 19.05
N ASN A 183 7.08 23.00 20.03
CA ASN A 183 6.07 22.08 20.50
C ASN A 183 4.71 22.78 20.63
N PRO A 184 3.94 22.90 19.54
CA PRO A 184 2.51 23.14 19.64
C PRO A 184 1.84 21.93 20.29
N TRP A 185 1.04 22.16 21.32
CA TRP A 185 0.40 21.08 22.08
C TRP A 185 -1.01 21.44 22.53
N THR A 186 -1.84 20.43 22.80
CA THR A 186 -3.21 20.63 23.32
C THR A 186 -3.32 20.25 24.78
N ASP A 187 -4.14 20.98 25.53
CA ASP A 187 -4.59 20.56 26.85
C ASP A 187 -5.55 19.36 26.78
N ASN A 188 -5.80 18.76 27.95
CA ASN A 188 -6.50 17.49 28.06
C ASN A 188 -7.96 17.62 28.49
N LEU A 189 -8.83 18.25 27.69
CA LEU A 189 -10.20 18.49 28.14
C LEU A 189 -11.20 18.54 26.96
N ASP A 190 -11.97 17.46 26.78
CA ASP A 190 -13.22 17.35 26.01
C ASP A 190 -13.31 18.17 24.70
N ASP A 191 -14.52 18.49 24.24
CA ASP A 191 -14.81 18.95 22.87
C ASP A 191 -14.16 20.27 22.44
N ASN A 192 -13.49 20.98 23.35
CA ASN A 192 -12.97 22.32 23.15
C ASN A 192 -11.46 22.42 23.36
N ARG A 193 -10.70 21.61 22.60
CA ARG A 193 -9.23 21.58 22.59
C ARG A 193 -8.63 22.98 22.38
N PHE A 194 -7.78 23.44 23.29
CA PHE A 194 -7.02 24.67 23.13
C PHE A 194 -5.57 24.37 22.76
N TRP A 195 -5.10 25.04 21.71
CA TRP A 195 -3.70 24.98 21.30
C TRP A 195 -2.85 25.92 22.15
N HIS A 196 -1.81 25.35 22.74
CA HIS A 196 -0.71 26.01 23.39
C HIS A 196 0.54 25.90 22.52
N GLU A 197 1.53 26.73 22.83
CA GLU A 197 2.81 26.70 22.17
C GLU A 197 3.92 26.93 23.20
N ASP A 198 4.94 26.08 23.13
CA ASP A 198 6.22 26.33 23.76
C ASP A 198 7.37 25.90 22.84
N THR A 199 8.58 26.27 23.26
CA THR A 199 9.83 25.75 22.72
C THR A 199 10.41 24.76 23.71
N LEU A 200 11.04 23.71 23.19
CA LEU A 200 11.90 22.88 24.03
C LEU A 200 13.09 23.72 24.56
N PRO A 201 13.81 23.24 25.57
CA PRO A 201 14.96 23.96 26.13
C PRO A 201 15.97 24.36 25.06
N GLU A 202 16.74 25.41 25.36
CA GLU A 202 17.75 25.94 24.44
C GLU A 202 18.67 24.81 23.94
N ASN A 203 18.89 24.80 22.64
CA ASN A 203 19.68 23.81 21.92
C ASN A 203 20.60 24.53 20.95
N ASP A 204 21.68 23.85 20.56
CA ASP A 204 22.59 24.32 19.52
C ASP A 204 22.38 23.44 18.27
N PHE A 205 21.18 23.48 17.70
CA PHE A 205 20.87 22.83 16.43
C PHE A 205 20.94 23.86 15.28
N LEU A 206 21.57 23.48 14.17
CA LEU A 206 21.71 24.33 12.99
C LEU A 206 20.39 24.40 12.25
N ARG A 207 20.26 25.45 11.44
CA ARG A 207 19.19 25.58 10.44
C ARG A 207 19.07 24.37 9.51
N GLY A 208 20.14 23.57 9.39
CA GLY A 208 20.17 22.34 8.58
C GLY A 208 19.48 21.13 9.22
N THR A 209 19.17 21.14 10.52
CA THR A 209 18.47 20.02 11.17
C THR A 209 17.07 19.87 10.57
N ARG A 210 16.81 18.68 10.02
CA ARG A 210 15.60 18.43 9.20
C ARG A 210 14.46 17.76 9.93
N GLN A 211 14.74 17.09 11.04
CA GLN A 211 13.78 16.23 11.71
C GLN A 211 13.99 16.21 13.22
N VAL A 212 12.86 16.06 13.91
CA VAL A 212 12.74 15.68 15.31
C VAL A 212 11.84 14.48 15.37
N THR A 213 12.16 13.55 16.26
CA THR A 213 11.35 12.34 16.50
C THR A 213 10.91 12.35 17.95
N ALA A 214 9.66 11.98 18.21
CA ALA A 214 9.12 11.92 19.55
C ALA A 214 8.44 10.58 19.79
N VAL A 215 8.50 10.09 21.02
CA VAL A 215 7.89 8.82 21.45
C VAL A 215 7.35 8.97 22.87
N THR A 216 6.15 8.43 23.10
CA THR A 216 5.58 8.27 24.44
C THR A 216 6.03 6.96 25.04
N VAL A 217 6.28 6.99 26.36
CA VAL A 217 6.65 5.81 27.14
C VAL A 217 5.79 5.76 28.38
N ASN A 218 5.07 4.66 28.57
CA ASN A 218 4.38 4.38 29.83
C ASN A 218 5.43 4.09 30.91
N LYS A 219 5.35 4.75 32.07
CA LYS A 219 6.16 4.36 33.24
C LYS A 219 5.69 3.03 33.82
N ARG A 220 6.64 2.17 34.21
CA ARG A 220 6.35 0.87 34.82
C ARG A 220 5.52 1.04 36.10
N GLY A 221 4.39 0.34 36.14
CA GLY A 221 3.48 0.35 37.29
C GLY A 221 2.66 1.62 37.46
N HIS A 222 2.68 2.55 36.49
CA HIS A 222 1.90 3.79 36.53
C HIS A 222 1.21 4.03 35.17
N SER A 223 0.03 3.44 34.98
CA SER A 223 -0.73 3.48 33.72
C SER A 223 -1.29 4.87 33.33
N THR A 224 -0.94 5.93 34.07
CA THR A 224 -1.41 7.29 33.82
C THR A 224 -0.29 8.32 33.74
N GLN A 225 0.98 7.91 33.93
CA GLN A 225 2.14 8.80 33.87
C GLN A 225 3.01 8.38 32.68
N ASP A 226 2.70 8.96 31.54
CA ASP A 226 3.52 8.84 30.36
C ASP A 226 4.60 9.91 30.39
N VAL A 227 5.79 9.54 29.94
CA VAL A 227 6.86 10.49 29.63
C VAL A 227 6.95 10.61 28.13
N LEU A 228 7.12 11.84 27.66
CA LEU A 228 7.37 12.12 26.25
C LEU A 228 8.85 12.39 26.07
N PHE A 229 9.50 11.58 25.23
CA PHE A 229 10.88 11.77 24.84
C PHE A 229 10.94 12.38 23.44
N VAL A 230 11.84 13.34 23.26
CA VAL A 230 12.10 13.98 21.97
C VAL A 230 13.57 13.85 21.62
N PHE A 231 13.84 13.49 20.37
CA PHE A 231 15.17 13.21 19.84
C PHE A 231 15.45 14.10 18.62
N ALA A 232 16.68 14.58 18.51
CA ALA A 232 17.17 15.34 17.37
C ALA A 232 18.65 15.03 17.12
N ILE A 233 19.12 15.22 15.88
CA ILE A 233 20.55 15.14 15.57
C ILE A 233 21.14 16.55 15.66
N GLY A 234 22.10 16.72 16.55
CA GLY A 234 22.79 17.98 16.77
C GLY A 234 23.89 18.28 15.74
N ASN A 235 24.46 19.49 15.84
CA ASN A 235 25.51 19.98 14.94
C ASN A 235 26.79 19.15 14.97
N ASP A 236 27.05 18.58 16.14
CA ASP A 236 28.16 17.69 16.42
C ASP A 236 27.96 16.26 15.86
N GLY A 237 26.83 16.02 15.20
CA GLY A 237 26.44 14.73 14.65
C GLY A 237 26.08 13.69 15.71
N GLN A 238 25.83 14.11 16.96
CA GLN A 238 25.29 13.23 18.00
C GLN A 238 23.77 13.28 17.99
N ILE A 239 23.14 12.22 18.48
CA ILE A 239 21.71 12.28 18.83
C ILE A 239 21.59 12.87 20.22
N TRP A 240 20.79 13.92 20.34
CA TRP A 240 20.42 14.57 21.58
C TRP A 240 18.99 14.19 21.94
N TRP A 241 18.70 14.11 23.23
CA TRP A 241 17.37 13.82 23.74
C TRP A 241 16.98 14.75 24.88
N THR A 242 15.68 14.94 25.04
CA THR A 242 15.06 15.57 26.20
C THR A 242 13.78 14.81 26.55
N GLU A 243 13.34 14.94 27.79
CA GLU A 243 12.11 14.36 28.30
C GLU A 243 11.20 15.44 28.90
N LEU A 244 9.90 15.25 28.71
CA LEU A 244 8.85 15.99 29.41
C LEU A 244 8.45 15.20 30.65
N GLU A 245 8.79 15.72 31.83
CA GLU A 245 8.34 15.15 33.10
C GLU A 245 7.28 16.07 33.73
N GLY A 246 6.03 15.61 33.75
CA GLY A 246 4.90 16.44 34.15
C GLY A 246 4.60 17.51 33.09
N ARG A 247 4.94 18.78 33.38
CA ARG A 247 4.78 19.93 32.46
C ARG A 247 6.10 20.61 32.11
N ASP A 248 7.22 20.12 32.67
CA ASP A 248 8.52 20.75 32.53
C ASP A 248 9.44 19.89 31.67
N TRP A 249 10.00 20.50 30.63
CA TRP A 249 11.05 19.88 29.81
C TRP A 249 12.39 19.89 30.55
N LYS A 250 13.10 18.76 30.54
CA LYS A 250 14.49 18.70 31.01
C LYS A 250 15.46 19.27 29.97
N ASN A 251 16.64 19.71 30.39
CA ASN A 251 17.68 20.14 29.45
C ASN A 251 18.05 18.99 28.49
N TRP A 252 18.48 19.37 27.29
CA TRP A 252 18.99 18.41 26.31
C TRP A 252 20.24 17.69 26.84
N GLU A 253 20.27 16.37 26.63
CA GLU A 253 21.42 15.53 26.91
C GLU A 253 21.88 14.81 25.63
N ALA A 254 23.20 14.73 25.42
CA ALA A 254 23.76 13.99 24.30
C ALA A 254 23.77 12.49 24.62
N LEU A 255 23.36 11.67 23.66
CA LEU A 255 23.67 10.24 23.67
C LEU A 255 25.19 10.04 23.51
N PRO A 256 25.70 8.84 23.87
CA PRO A 256 27.12 8.53 23.75
C PRO A 256 27.72 8.86 22.36
N ALA A 257 28.90 9.47 22.36
CA ALA A 257 29.52 10.12 21.19
C ALA A 257 30.24 9.17 20.20
N GLU A 258 30.09 7.85 20.36
CA GLU A 258 30.84 6.85 19.59
C GLU A 258 30.44 6.80 18.12
N VAL A 259 29.23 7.23 17.79
CA VAL A 259 28.67 7.20 16.44
C VAL A 259 28.33 8.61 15.97
N LYS A 260 28.52 8.88 14.67
CA LYS A 260 28.19 10.15 14.05
C LYS A 260 27.09 9.98 13.00
N PHE A 261 26.17 10.91 13.01
CA PHE A 261 25.00 11.00 12.14
C PHE A 261 25.01 12.36 11.43
N SER A 262 24.49 12.46 10.21
CA SER A 262 24.34 13.77 9.55
C SER A 262 22.99 14.40 9.92
N HIS A 263 23.04 15.58 10.55
CA HIS A 263 21.84 16.34 10.91
C HIS A 263 21.00 16.78 9.69
N ALA A 264 21.61 16.79 8.50
CA ALA A 264 21.00 17.28 7.27
C ALA A 264 20.30 16.19 6.44
N THR A 265 20.52 14.90 6.73
CA THR A 265 19.98 13.82 5.89
C THR A 265 19.40 12.66 6.68
N GLN A 266 19.80 12.45 7.94
CA GLN A 266 19.39 11.29 8.71
C GLN A 266 18.18 11.62 9.59
N ALA A 267 17.42 10.56 9.85
CA ALA A 267 16.30 10.51 10.77
C ALA A 267 16.66 9.64 11.98
N VAL A 268 16.10 9.96 13.14
CA VAL A 268 16.05 9.03 14.28
C VAL A 268 14.74 8.27 14.19
N ALA A 269 14.79 6.95 14.16
CA ALA A 269 13.64 6.07 14.30
C ALA A 269 13.54 5.66 15.78
N ALA A 270 12.35 5.75 16.38
CA ALA A 270 12.14 5.45 17.79
C ALA A 270 10.86 4.64 18.00
N VAL A 271 10.91 3.65 18.88
CA VAL A 271 9.73 2.91 19.35
C VAL A 271 9.80 2.66 20.85
N SER A 272 8.63 2.65 21.49
CA SER A 272 8.45 2.06 22.81
C SER A 272 7.60 0.80 22.65
N ARG A 273 8.23 -0.37 22.77
CA ARG A 273 7.58 -1.68 22.57
C ARG A 273 6.95 -2.24 23.85
N ILE A 274 7.43 -1.80 25.01
CA ILE A 274 6.94 -2.15 26.34
C ILE A 274 7.14 -0.97 27.30
N ASP A 275 6.37 -0.98 28.39
CA ASP A 275 6.46 0.01 29.44
C ASP A 275 7.91 0.19 29.95
N GLY A 276 8.33 1.46 29.98
CA GLY A 276 9.65 1.86 30.43
C GLY A 276 10.79 1.44 29.53
N VAL A 277 10.57 1.18 28.23
CA VAL A 277 11.63 0.86 27.27
C VAL A 277 11.51 1.70 26.00
N ILE A 278 12.64 2.23 25.53
CA ILE A 278 12.79 2.88 24.22
C ILE A 278 13.90 2.17 23.46
N ASP A 279 13.64 1.85 22.20
CA ASP A 279 14.65 1.43 21.24
C ASP A 279 14.78 2.52 20.17
N LEU A 280 16.01 3.03 19.97
CA LEU A 280 16.34 4.01 18.95
C LEU A 280 17.18 3.40 17.85
N PHE A 281 16.91 3.82 16.62
CA PHE A 281 17.61 3.39 15.41
C PHE A 281 17.99 4.58 14.55
N ALA A 282 19.19 4.57 14.00
CA ALA A 282 19.63 5.58 13.04
C ALA A 282 20.69 5.03 12.08
N MET A 283 20.75 5.60 10.88
CA MET A 283 21.80 5.31 9.90
C MET A 283 23.05 6.14 10.22
N GLY A 284 24.16 5.50 10.58
CA GLY A 284 25.43 6.20 10.77
C GLY A 284 25.97 6.74 9.43
N ILE A 285 26.84 7.75 9.49
CA ILE A 285 27.56 8.23 8.29
C ILE A 285 28.47 7.17 7.67
N ASP A 286 28.77 6.11 8.42
CA ASP A 286 29.47 4.91 7.99
C ASP A 286 28.59 3.94 7.18
N GLY A 287 27.28 4.21 7.06
CA GLY A 287 26.32 3.36 6.37
C GLY A 287 25.83 2.17 7.20
N GLN A 288 26.19 2.08 8.47
CA GLN A 288 25.68 1.04 9.37
C GLN A 288 24.40 1.50 10.04
N VAL A 289 23.43 0.59 10.21
CA VAL A 289 22.30 0.84 11.11
C VAL A 289 22.75 0.63 12.55
N TRP A 290 22.64 1.67 13.36
CA TRP A 290 23.02 1.67 14.77
C TRP A 290 21.78 1.70 15.66
N SER A 291 21.87 1.00 16.79
CA SER A 291 20.82 0.95 17.81
C SER A 291 21.34 1.27 19.19
N ILE A 292 20.50 1.91 20.00
CA ILE A 292 20.73 2.18 21.42
C ILE A 292 19.40 2.10 22.16
N GLY A 293 19.39 1.45 23.32
CA GLY A 293 18.19 1.29 24.13
C GLY A 293 18.24 2.12 25.41
N TRP A 294 17.07 2.52 25.90
CA TRP A 294 16.86 3.07 27.23
C TRP A 294 15.86 2.21 27.99
N GLU A 295 16.13 1.99 29.27
CA GLU A 295 15.17 1.36 30.19
C GLU A 295 14.95 2.26 31.41
N GLU A 296 13.72 2.32 31.90
CA GLU A 296 13.36 3.13 33.06
C GLU A 296 14.23 2.79 34.28
N HIS A 297 14.67 3.83 34.99
CA HIS A 297 15.61 3.77 36.11
C HIS A 297 17.03 3.28 35.75
N THR A 298 17.34 3.14 34.46
CA THR A 298 18.69 2.86 33.97
C THR A 298 19.22 4.05 33.17
N LYS A 299 20.47 3.95 32.71
CA LYS A 299 21.03 4.89 31.74
C LYS A 299 20.83 4.31 30.34
N TRP A 300 20.90 5.18 29.33
CA TRP A 300 21.11 4.76 27.95
C TRP A 300 22.21 3.70 27.86
N LYS A 301 21.91 2.63 27.11
CA LYS A 301 22.86 1.55 26.83
C LYS A 301 23.99 2.07 25.93
N LYS A 302 24.91 1.18 25.54
CA LYS A 302 25.92 1.51 24.51
C LYS A 302 25.34 1.30 23.12
N TRP A 303 25.84 2.07 22.17
CA TRP A 303 25.61 1.83 20.76
C TRP A 303 26.06 0.43 20.34
N PHE A 304 25.26 -0.21 19.52
CA PHE A 304 25.63 -1.44 18.82
C PHE A 304 25.13 -1.39 17.38
N GLN A 305 25.81 -2.14 16.50
CA GLN A 305 25.46 -2.23 15.09
C GLN A 305 24.37 -3.28 14.90
N VAL A 306 23.28 -2.91 14.24
CA VAL A 306 22.26 -3.86 13.81
C VAL A 306 22.79 -4.63 12.61
N PHE A 307 23.12 -5.89 12.85
CA PHE A 307 23.70 -6.81 11.86
C PHE A 307 25.00 -6.25 11.21
N PRO A 308 26.16 -6.32 11.91
CA PRO A 308 27.42 -5.67 11.53
C PRO A 308 27.99 -6.01 10.15
N SER A 309 27.56 -7.11 9.55
CA SER A 309 28.05 -7.58 8.24
C SER A 309 27.37 -6.92 7.05
N SER A 310 26.40 -6.03 7.28
CA SER A 310 25.66 -5.32 6.22
C SER A 310 25.78 -3.81 6.37
N THR A 311 26.04 -3.12 5.27
CA THR A 311 26.06 -1.65 5.19
C THR A 311 25.22 -1.13 4.04
N PHE A 312 24.80 0.13 4.19
CA PHE A 312 23.96 0.90 3.30
C PHE A 312 24.67 2.20 2.89
N ASN A 313 24.01 3.05 2.10
CA ASN A 313 24.50 4.41 1.90
C ASN A 313 24.16 5.24 3.14
N GLY A 314 25.12 5.98 3.69
CA GLY A 314 24.90 6.82 4.87
C GLY A 314 23.71 7.78 4.74
N ASN A 315 23.38 8.26 3.54
CA ASN A 315 22.26 9.20 3.31
C ASN A 315 20.85 8.57 3.36
N GLN A 316 20.75 7.26 3.58
CA GLN A 316 19.47 6.55 3.71
C GLN A 316 18.92 6.68 5.13
N SER A 317 17.61 6.49 5.27
CA SER A 317 16.91 6.57 6.56
C SER A 317 16.39 5.21 6.98
N VAL A 318 16.35 5.01 8.30
CA VAL A 318 15.76 3.83 8.94
C VAL A 318 14.35 4.19 9.39
N SER A 319 13.38 3.33 9.07
CA SER A 319 12.05 3.33 9.67
C SER A 319 11.89 2.11 10.57
N VAL A 320 11.06 2.23 11.59
CA VAL A 320 10.86 1.19 12.60
C VAL A 320 9.38 0.99 12.89
N ALA A 321 8.98 -0.24 13.16
CA ALA A 321 7.69 -0.56 13.76
C ALA A 321 7.86 -1.66 14.81
N ALA A 322 7.26 -1.47 15.99
CA ALA A 322 7.10 -2.53 16.97
C ALA A 322 5.80 -3.27 16.65
N ARG A 323 5.89 -4.47 16.08
CA ARG A 323 4.69 -5.30 15.84
C ARG A 323 4.12 -5.84 17.13
N SER A 324 4.98 -6.21 18.09
CA SER A 324 4.61 -6.74 19.39
C SER A 324 5.63 -6.28 20.43
N LYS A 325 5.35 -6.54 21.71
CA LYS A 325 6.36 -6.34 22.77
C LYS A 325 7.66 -7.14 22.55
N TYR A 326 7.58 -8.24 21.80
CA TYR A 326 8.67 -9.17 21.53
C TYR A 326 9.34 -8.97 20.17
N ASN A 327 8.89 -8.01 19.36
CA ASN A 327 9.30 -7.91 17.96
C ASN A 327 9.41 -6.47 17.49
N VAL A 328 10.54 -6.15 16.86
CA VAL A 328 10.81 -4.86 16.23
C VAL A 328 11.28 -5.10 14.81
N ASP A 329 10.66 -4.41 13.86
CA ASP A 329 10.95 -4.52 12.44
C ASP A 329 11.53 -3.19 11.94
N LEU A 330 12.65 -3.26 11.22
CA LEU A 330 13.34 -2.15 10.61
C LEU A 330 13.23 -2.23 9.09
N PHE A 331 13.13 -1.06 8.46
CA PHE A 331 13.14 -0.94 7.01
C PHE A 331 14.10 0.16 6.55
N VAL A 332 14.82 -0.12 5.47
CA VAL A 332 15.74 0.83 4.80
C VAL A 332 15.50 0.74 3.30
N VAL A 333 15.37 1.89 2.64
CA VAL A 333 15.36 1.93 1.17
C VAL A 333 16.80 1.94 0.67
N GLY A 334 17.23 0.82 0.08
CA GLY A 334 18.60 0.56 -0.36
C GLY A 334 18.64 -0.01 -1.76
N GLN A 335 19.48 0.55 -2.64
CA GLN A 335 19.61 0.07 -4.03
C GLN A 335 18.25 0.03 -4.75
N LYS A 336 17.41 1.04 -4.48
CA LYS A 336 16.04 1.17 -5.00
C LYS A 336 15.04 0.09 -4.57
N THR A 337 15.35 -0.74 -3.57
CA THR A 337 14.41 -1.68 -2.96
C THR A 337 14.29 -1.44 -1.46
N VAL A 338 13.19 -1.90 -0.86
CA VAL A 338 13.06 -1.91 0.60
C VAL A 338 13.75 -3.16 1.15
N TRP A 339 14.67 -2.97 2.07
CA TRP A 339 15.30 -4.01 2.87
C TRP A 339 14.61 -4.07 4.22
N SER A 340 14.39 -5.29 4.71
CA SER A 340 13.83 -5.55 6.03
C SER A 340 14.87 -6.25 6.90
N ASN A 341 14.86 -5.90 8.18
CA ASN A 341 15.55 -6.59 9.25
C ASN A 341 14.60 -6.60 10.45
N TYR A 342 14.63 -7.63 11.27
CA TYR A 342 13.81 -7.68 12.47
C TYR A 342 14.57 -8.31 13.62
N TRP A 343 14.19 -7.91 14.83
CA TRP A 343 14.61 -8.52 16.07
C TRP A 343 13.46 -9.33 16.65
N TYR A 344 13.77 -10.52 17.16
CA TYR A 344 12.82 -11.36 17.88
C TYR A 344 13.33 -11.67 19.28
N GLU A 345 12.61 -11.21 20.31
CA GLU A 345 13.04 -11.28 21.71
C GLU A 345 13.31 -12.71 22.19
N THR A 346 12.58 -13.70 21.69
CA THR A 346 12.78 -15.09 22.10
C THR A 346 14.07 -15.70 21.58
N GLU A 347 14.62 -15.14 20.50
CA GLU A 347 15.90 -15.58 19.91
C GLU A 347 17.06 -14.67 20.35
N ASP A 348 16.75 -13.47 20.88
CA ASP A 348 17.71 -12.44 21.29
C ASP A 348 18.73 -12.09 20.18
N GLU A 349 18.27 -12.12 18.93
CA GLU A 349 19.12 -11.84 17.78
C GLU A 349 18.43 -11.00 16.71
N TRP A 350 19.26 -10.25 15.99
CA TRP A 350 18.86 -9.52 14.79
C TRP A 350 19.03 -10.44 13.59
N HIS A 351 17.98 -10.55 12.78
CA HIS A 351 18.03 -11.32 11.54
C HIS A 351 18.86 -10.60 10.46
N PRO A 352 19.28 -11.30 9.39
CA PRO A 352 19.94 -10.65 8.26
C PRO A 352 19.04 -9.61 7.58
N TRP A 353 19.66 -8.60 6.97
CA TRP A 353 18.96 -7.71 6.06
C TRP A 353 18.57 -8.47 4.77
N VAL A 354 17.28 -8.51 4.47
CA VAL A 354 16.74 -9.19 3.26
C VAL A 354 15.90 -8.20 2.46
N PRO A 355 16.02 -8.14 1.12
CA PRO A 355 15.11 -7.36 0.30
C PRO A 355 13.67 -7.88 0.46
N LEU A 356 12.71 -7.01 0.79
CA LEU A 356 11.30 -7.40 0.91
C LEU A 356 10.72 -8.03 -0.37
N ALA A 357 11.31 -7.71 -1.53
CA ALA A 357 10.97 -8.33 -2.80
C ALA A 357 11.23 -9.84 -2.84
N GLU A 358 12.19 -10.33 -2.04
CA GLU A 358 12.54 -11.75 -1.94
C GLU A 358 11.64 -12.50 -0.94
N LEU A 359 10.98 -11.78 -0.04
CA LEU A 359 10.04 -12.32 0.96
C LEU A 359 8.59 -12.36 0.47
N ALA A 360 8.31 -11.97 -0.78
CA ALA A 360 6.94 -11.95 -1.30
C ALA A 360 6.44 -13.37 -1.61
N THR A 361 5.41 -13.84 -0.91
CA THR A 361 4.85 -15.19 -1.10
C THR A 361 3.94 -15.36 -2.30
N LYS A 362 3.20 -14.32 -2.70
CA LYS A 362 2.20 -14.42 -3.77
C LYS A 362 2.75 -13.94 -5.10
N GLU A 363 2.54 -14.71 -6.16
CA GLU A 363 2.83 -14.31 -7.55
C GLU A 363 2.20 -12.96 -7.94
N ARG A 364 1.02 -12.62 -7.38
CA ARG A 364 0.36 -11.31 -7.56
C ARG A 364 1.05 -10.14 -6.82
N GLY A 365 1.85 -10.43 -5.80
CA GLY A 365 2.65 -9.48 -5.01
C GLY A 365 4.09 -9.32 -5.50
N LYS A 366 4.48 -9.99 -6.60
CA LYS A 366 5.79 -9.84 -7.26
C LYS A 366 5.88 -8.57 -8.12
N GLN A 367 5.28 -7.48 -7.65
CA GLN A 367 5.62 -6.18 -8.18
C GLN A 367 6.90 -5.72 -7.48
N HIS A 368 7.81 -5.16 -8.28
CA HIS A 368 9.10 -4.68 -7.79
C HIS A 368 9.16 -3.17 -8.00
N PRO A 369 8.38 -2.38 -7.22
CA PRO A 369 8.49 -0.94 -7.29
C PRO A 369 9.90 -0.51 -6.93
N LEU A 370 10.42 0.43 -7.70
CA LEU A 370 11.70 1.05 -7.42
C LEU A 370 11.44 2.25 -6.52
N PHE A 371 12.05 2.30 -5.35
CA PHE A 371 11.94 3.43 -4.43
C PHE A 371 13.16 4.35 -4.56
N PRO A 372 13.00 5.69 -4.48
CA PRO A 372 14.15 6.59 -4.35
C PRO A 372 14.92 6.31 -3.05
N ASP A 373 16.26 6.39 -3.05
CA ASP A 373 17.06 6.13 -1.84
C ASP A 373 16.77 7.10 -0.68
N SER A 374 16.13 8.25 -0.95
CA SER A 374 15.69 9.21 0.06
C SER A 374 14.28 8.93 0.61
N GLN A 375 13.59 7.91 0.10
CA GLN A 375 12.24 7.56 0.55
C GLN A 375 12.32 6.93 1.95
N ILE A 376 11.45 7.39 2.87
CA ILE A 376 11.23 6.73 4.15
C ILE A 376 9.97 5.88 4.00
N ILE A 377 10.03 4.65 4.51
CA ILE A 377 8.86 3.75 4.53
C ILE A 377 8.06 4.06 5.78
N THR A 378 6.79 4.39 5.61
CA THR A 378 5.87 4.58 6.73
C THR A 378 5.37 3.20 7.14
N ALA A 379 5.70 2.79 8.36
CA ALA A 379 5.32 1.50 8.93
C ALA A 379 4.37 1.71 10.11
N ILE A 380 3.22 1.04 10.10
CA ILE A 380 2.25 1.06 11.21
C ILE A 380 1.98 -0.37 11.68
N SER A 381 1.87 -0.57 12.99
CA SER A 381 1.49 -1.86 13.57
C SER A 381 -0.03 -2.00 13.67
N LYS A 382 -0.49 -3.25 13.64
CA LYS A 382 -1.87 -3.66 13.93
C LYS A 382 -1.84 -4.58 15.16
N PRO A 383 -2.65 -4.29 16.20
CA PRO A 383 -2.89 -5.25 17.27
C PRO A 383 -3.53 -6.52 16.69
N PRO A 384 -3.40 -7.65 17.41
CA PRO A 384 -4.00 -8.91 17.00
C PRO A 384 -5.51 -8.78 16.76
N ASP A 385 -6.00 -9.49 15.75
CA ASP A 385 -7.43 -9.71 15.55
C ASP A 385 -7.94 -10.52 16.75
N HIS A 386 -8.46 -9.84 17.76
CA HIS A 386 -9.20 -10.49 18.83
C HIS A 386 -10.60 -10.80 18.31
N ASP A 387 -10.80 -12.03 17.83
CA ASP A 387 -12.13 -12.64 17.82
C ASP A 387 -12.62 -12.72 19.28
N GLU A 388 -13.39 -11.74 19.73
CA GLU A 388 -14.02 -11.70 21.06
C GLU A 388 -15.07 -12.81 21.29
N GLN A 389 -15.11 -13.89 20.48
CA GLN A 389 -16.13 -14.94 20.58
C GLN A 389 -15.64 -16.36 20.89
N SER A 390 -14.33 -16.65 20.95
CA SER A 390 -13.91 -18.01 21.36
C SER A 390 -13.69 -18.11 22.87
N GLY A 391 -14.80 -18.20 23.61
CA GLY A 391 -14.83 -18.68 25.01
C GLY A 391 -14.51 -20.17 25.11
N GLY A 392 -13.32 -20.58 24.68
CA GLY A 392 -12.85 -21.97 24.72
C GLY A 392 -11.46 -22.09 25.31
N GLU A 393 -11.30 -22.95 26.31
CA GLU A 393 -10.02 -23.34 26.94
C GLU A 393 -9.10 -24.09 25.95
N TYR A 394 -8.61 -23.45 24.90
CA TYR A 394 -7.49 -23.92 24.09
C TYR A 394 -6.85 -22.75 23.34
N SER A 395 -5.88 -22.07 23.95
CA SER A 395 -4.65 -21.66 23.25
C SER A 395 -3.62 -21.17 24.25
N THR A 396 -2.76 -22.07 24.72
CA THR A 396 -1.57 -21.75 25.50
C THR A 396 -0.29 -21.91 24.69
N ARG A 397 -0.33 -21.76 23.35
CA ARG A 397 0.88 -22.03 22.54
C ARG A 397 1.10 -21.36 21.18
N VAL A 398 0.42 -20.27 20.83
CA VAL A 398 0.89 -19.37 19.74
C VAL A 398 0.65 -17.91 20.16
N PRO A 399 1.63 -16.99 20.06
CA PRO A 399 1.57 -15.64 20.62
C PRO A 399 0.72 -14.71 19.74
N ASP A 400 0.17 -13.66 20.34
CA ASP A 400 -0.37 -12.44 19.71
C ASP A 400 0.00 -12.32 18.22
N HIS A 401 -0.93 -12.65 17.32
CA HIS A 401 -0.70 -12.50 15.88
C HIS A 401 -0.61 -11.02 15.56
N THR A 402 0.59 -10.48 15.40
CA THR A 402 0.81 -9.05 15.18
C THR A 402 1.14 -8.77 13.72
N SER A 403 0.56 -7.70 13.18
CA SER A 403 0.66 -7.36 11.75
C SER A 403 1.27 -5.97 11.57
N ILE A 404 1.88 -5.74 10.41
CA ILE A 404 2.44 -4.45 10.02
C ILE A 404 1.95 -4.12 8.62
N ASP A 405 1.66 -2.84 8.37
CA ASP A 405 1.46 -2.29 7.03
C ASP A 405 2.52 -1.26 6.73
N LEU A 406 3.05 -1.35 5.51
CA LEU A 406 4.06 -0.47 4.96
C LEU A 406 3.45 0.38 3.85
N PHE A 407 3.89 1.63 3.78
CA PHE A 407 3.54 2.57 2.73
C PHE A 407 4.77 3.32 2.24
N GLY A 408 4.88 3.51 0.92
CA GLY A 408 5.97 4.27 0.34
C GLY A 408 5.64 4.81 -1.05
N VAL A 409 6.33 5.89 -1.44
CA VAL A 409 6.20 6.49 -2.77
C VAL A 409 7.29 5.94 -3.68
N GLY A 410 6.88 5.30 -4.77
CA GLY A 410 7.81 4.78 -5.78
C GLY A 410 8.46 5.90 -6.60
N ALA A 411 9.55 5.60 -7.28
CA ALA A 411 10.22 6.50 -8.23
C ALA A 411 9.31 6.84 -9.43
N ASP A 412 8.29 6.02 -9.66
CA ASP A 412 7.20 6.27 -10.60
C ASP A 412 6.14 7.23 -10.06
N GLY A 413 6.26 7.72 -8.83
CA GLY A 413 5.34 8.64 -8.17
C GLY A 413 4.05 8.00 -7.66
N ARG A 414 3.88 6.67 -7.80
CA ARG A 414 2.72 5.95 -7.26
C ARG A 414 2.92 5.62 -5.80
N VAL A 415 1.82 5.39 -5.08
CA VAL A 415 1.86 4.92 -3.70
C VAL A 415 1.71 3.41 -3.66
N TRP A 416 2.65 2.78 -2.97
CA TRP A 416 2.77 1.33 -2.82
C TRP A 416 2.53 0.93 -1.38
N SER A 417 1.85 -0.20 -1.19
CA SER A 417 1.67 -0.83 0.10
C SER A 417 2.17 -2.28 0.08
N ASN A 418 2.60 -2.76 1.24
CA ASN A 418 2.90 -4.15 1.53
C ASN A 418 2.53 -4.40 3.00
N TRP A 419 2.16 -5.62 3.36
CA TRP A 419 1.81 -5.95 4.72
C TRP A 419 2.34 -7.31 5.12
N PHE A 420 2.55 -7.46 6.43
CA PHE A 420 2.93 -8.69 7.09
C PHE A 420 1.81 -9.11 8.03
N GLU A 421 1.47 -10.40 8.06
CA GLU A 421 0.58 -10.98 9.07
C GLU A 421 1.09 -12.33 9.57
N ALA A 422 1.38 -12.40 10.87
CA ALA A 422 1.86 -13.62 11.51
C ALA A 422 0.80 -14.73 11.44
N GLY A 423 1.16 -15.93 10.97
CA GLY A 423 0.32 -17.12 11.06
C GLY A 423 -0.87 -17.20 10.09
N ARG A 424 -1.14 -16.17 9.28
CA ARG A 424 -2.17 -16.23 8.22
C ARG A 424 -1.67 -16.90 6.93
N LEU A 425 -0.36 -16.86 6.67
CA LEU A 425 0.26 -17.42 5.48
C LEU A 425 1.14 -18.61 5.87
N GLU A 426 0.96 -19.75 5.20
CA GLU A 426 1.58 -21.04 5.57
C GLU A 426 3.10 -21.08 5.30
N ASP A 427 3.66 -20.21 4.44
CA ASP A 427 5.06 -20.31 3.97
C ASP A 427 5.92 -19.02 4.05
N ASP A 428 5.34 -17.82 4.16
CA ASP A 428 6.01 -16.56 4.56
C ASP A 428 4.95 -15.45 4.79
N PRO A 429 5.03 -14.71 5.90
CA PRO A 429 4.00 -13.76 6.34
C PRO A 429 3.88 -12.46 5.51
N TRP A 430 4.78 -12.17 4.56
CA TRP A 430 4.67 -10.98 3.70
C TRP A 430 3.79 -11.20 2.47
N TYR A 431 2.94 -10.21 2.17
CA TYR A 431 2.04 -10.26 1.02
C TYR A 431 2.72 -9.94 -0.32
N GLY A 432 3.63 -8.96 -0.32
CA GLY A 432 4.27 -8.38 -1.52
C GLY A 432 3.70 -7.01 -1.89
N TRP A 433 4.43 -6.25 -2.71
CA TRP A 433 4.06 -4.87 -3.03
C TRP A 433 2.86 -4.79 -3.99
N PHE A 434 1.93 -3.87 -3.70
CA PHE A 434 0.81 -3.52 -4.57
C PHE A 434 0.52 -2.02 -4.52
N GLU A 435 0.04 -1.48 -5.64
CA GLU A 435 -0.38 -0.07 -5.74
C GLU A 435 -1.70 0.16 -5.00
N ILE A 436 -1.82 1.31 -4.31
CA ILE A 436 -3.05 1.73 -3.63
C ILE A 436 -3.63 3.02 -4.23
N GLY A 437 -4.96 3.05 -4.41
CA GLY A 437 -5.76 4.22 -4.77
C GLY A 437 -5.50 4.91 -6.12
N ARG A 438 -4.63 4.34 -6.99
CA ARG A 438 -4.38 4.79 -8.37
C ARG A 438 -4.12 6.30 -8.55
N THR A 439 -3.18 6.86 -7.80
CA THR A 439 -2.78 8.27 -7.96
C THR A 439 -1.28 8.45 -8.10
N ARG A 440 -0.89 9.69 -8.42
CA ARG A 440 0.50 10.15 -8.31
C ARG A 440 0.58 11.25 -7.25
N VAL A 441 1.42 11.02 -6.24
CA VAL A 441 1.75 12.02 -5.22
C VAL A 441 3.04 12.76 -5.60
N ALA A 442 3.38 13.82 -4.86
CA ALA A 442 4.65 14.51 -5.04
C ALA A 442 5.83 13.53 -4.90
N LYS A 443 6.87 13.74 -5.71
CA LYS A 443 8.08 12.89 -5.64
C LYS A 443 8.80 13.16 -4.31
N ASN A 444 9.24 12.08 -3.65
CA ASN A 444 9.87 12.09 -2.32
C ASN A 444 8.93 12.51 -1.17
N GLN A 445 7.62 12.48 -1.39
CA GLN A 445 6.65 12.71 -0.33
C GLN A 445 6.79 11.62 0.76
N GLN A 446 6.87 12.05 2.02
CA GLN A 446 6.67 11.15 3.15
C GLN A 446 5.18 10.99 3.42
N LEU A 447 4.73 9.76 3.59
CA LEU A 447 3.32 9.46 3.81
C LEU A 447 3.05 9.46 5.31
N ALA A 448 1.93 10.05 5.71
CA ALA A 448 1.43 9.88 7.06
C ALA A 448 0.37 8.78 7.02
N ALA A 449 0.51 7.74 7.85
CA ALA A 449 -0.45 6.65 7.90
C ALA A 449 -0.88 6.42 9.34
N ILE A 450 -2.15 6.09 9.52
CA ILE A 450 -2.69 5.80 10.83
C ILE A 450 -3.75 4.72 10.75
N ARG A 451 -3.81 3.92 11.81
CA ARG A 451 -4.92 3.01 12.03
C ARG A 451 -5.90 3.66 12.98
N ARG A 452 -7.17 3.65 12.59
CA ARG A 452 -8.29 4.12 13.41
C ARG A 452 -9.19 2.95 13.78
N GLY A 453 -9.39 2.72 15.07
CA GLY A 453 -10.11 1.56 15.57
C GLY A 453 -9.42 0.23 15.19
N ALA A 454 -10.20 -0.86 15.12
CA ALA A 454 -9.66 -2.19 14.85
C ALA A 454 -9.41 -2.48 13.35
N TYR A 455 -10.02 -1.73 12.42
CA TYR A 455 -10.08 -2.20 11.02
C TYR A 455 -9.83 -1.14 9.96
N ASN A 456 -9.69 0.13 10.32
CA ASN A 456 -9.54 1.21 9.34
C ASN A 456 -8.10 1.69 9.27
N ILE A 457 -7.56 1.80 8.07
CA ILE A 457 -6.26 2.44 7.82
C ILE A 457 -6.49 3.63 6.92
N GLU A 458 -5.90 4.75 7.27
CA GLU A 458 -5.95 5.98 6.48
C GLU A 458 -4.53 6.41 6.18
N VAL A 459 -4.30 6.78 4.93
CA VAL A 459 -2.99 7.21 4.43
C VAL A 459 -3.15 8.57 3.78
N PHE A 460 -2.30 9.49 4.18
CA PHE A 460 -2.27 10.87 3.76
C PHE A 460 -0.95 11.17 3.06
N GLY A 461 -1.01 12.06 2.08
CA GLY A 461 0.16 12.56 1.37
C GLY A 461 -0.17 13.84 0.63
N VAL A 462 0.85 14.46 0.06
CA VAL A 462 0.68 15.66 -0.76
C VAL A 462 0.77 15.29 -2.24
N GLY A 463 -0.22 15.72 -3.02
CA GLY A 463 -0.25 15.60 -4.47
C GLY A 463 0.87 16.39 -5.17
N ALA A 464 1.12 16.11 -6.45
CA ALA A 464 2.12 16.85 -7.22
C ALA A 464 1.76 18.34 -7.42
N ASP A 465 0.49 18.70 -7.20
CA ASP A 465 -0.05 20.06 -7.16
C ASP A 465 0.07 20.72 -5.77
N GLY A 466 0.65 20.02 -4.80
CA GLY A 466 0.81 20.48 -3.43
C GLY A 466 -0.45 20.32 -2.56
N LYS A 467 -1.53 19.72 -3.08
CA LYS A 467 -2.77 19.55 -2.32
C LYS A 467 -2.71 18.34 -1.40
N LEU A 468 -3.40 18.41 -0.27
CA LEU A 468 -3.61 17.24 0.58
C LEU A 468 -4.45 16.20 -0.17
N LEU A 469 -3.98 14.95 -0.14
CA LEU A 469 -4.71 13.79 -0.60
C LEU A 469 -4.79 12.75 0.52
N MET A 470 -5.88 11.99 0.54
CA MET A 470 -6.05 10.85 1.43
C MET A 470 -6.63 9.64 0.69
N THR A 471 -6.34 8.46 1.21
CA THR A 471 -6.97 7.20 0.84
C THR A 471 -7.26 6.39 2.09
N LEU A 472 -8.30 5.56 2.05
CA LEU A 472 -8.70 4.74 3.19
C LEU A 472 -8.83 3.25 2.83
N TRP A 473 -8.62 2.41 3.82
CA TRP A 473 -8.99 1.01 3.84
C TRP A 473 -10.07 0.78 4.91
N LYS A 474 -11.15 0.08 4.54
CA LYS A 474 -12.20 -0.40 5.47
C LYS A 474 -12.44 -1.89 5.20
N ASP A 475 -12.57 -2.67 6.26
CA ASP A 475 -12.76 -4.13 6.17
C ASP A 475 -14.18 -4.55 5.70
N LYS A 476 -14.27 -5.78 5.17
CA LYS A 476 -15.42 -6.42 4.54
C LYS A 476 -16.62 -6.61 5.45
N GLU A 477 -16.41 -6.92 6.74
CA GLU A 477 -17.49 -7.39 7.62
C GLU A 477 -18.55 -6.33 7.94
N ARG A 478 -18.31 -5.05 7.57
CA ARG A 478 -19.27 -3.96 7.77
C ARG A 478 -19.51 -3.03 6.58
N ASN A 479 -18.92 -3.23 5.38
CA ASN A 479 -19.09 -2.20 4.32
C ASN A 479 -18.86 -2.56 2.83
N ARG A 480 -19.40 -1.68 1.97
CA ARG A 480 -19.41 -1.65 0.48
C ARG A 480 -18.04 -1.62 -0.23
N LEU A 481 -16.93 -1.47 0.50
CA LEU A 481 -15.58 -1.47 -0.10
C LEU A 481 -15.03 -2.88 -0.31
N ASP A 482 -15.68 -3.94 0.18
CA ASP A 482 -15.28 -5.33 -0.06
C ASP A 482 -13.78 -5.59 0.18
N GLY A 483 -13.18 -4.96 1.20
CA GLY A 483 -11.74 -5.04 1.46
C GLY A 483 -10.92 -4.50 0.29
N ARG A 484 -11.12 -3.21 -0.03
CA ARG A 484 -10.34 -2.47 -1.03
C ARG A 484 -10.00 -1.08 -0.54
N TRP A 485 -8.90 -0.54 -1.05
CA TRP A 485 -8.54 0.87 -0.89
C TRP A 485 -9.51 1.74 -1.69
N SER A 486 -9.91 2.89 -1.13
CA SER A 486 -10.53 3.96 -1.92
C SER A 486 -9.57 4.50 -2.97
N ASP A 487 -10.07 5.26 -3.94
CA ASP A 487 -9.19 6.14 -4.72
C ASP A 487 -8.65 7.26 -3.82
N TRP A 488 -7.53 7.86 -4.22
CA TRP A 488 -7.02 9.05 -3.54
C TRP A 488 -7.89 10.26 -3.86
N VAL A 489 -8.31 10.95 -2.81
CA VAL A 489 -9.21 12.10 -2.88
C VAL A 489 -8.67 13.23 -2.03
N GLN A 490 -8.98 14.47 -2.41
CA GLN A 490 -8.83 15.59 -1.50
C GLN A 490 -9.98 15.51 -0.47
N PRO A 491 -9.70 15.62 0.85
CA PRO A 491 -10.78 15.66 1.84
C PRO A 491 -11.70 16.87 1.61
N ASP A 492 -12.99 16.77 1.94
CA ASP A 492 -13.90 17.90 1.78
C ASP A 492 -13.64 18.93 2.89
N GLY A 493 -13.83 20.20 2.57
CA GLY A 493 -13.68 21.26 3.58
C GLY A 493 -12.24 21.60 3.98
N VAL A 494 -11.20 20.98 3.39
CA VAL A 494 -9.79 21.32 3.69
C VAL A 494 -9.18 22.34 2.70
N GLY A 495 -10.01 23.16 2.04
CA GLY A 495 -9.59 24.31 1.22
C GLY A 495 -8.73 23.97 0.00
N ASP A 496 -7.94 24.94 -0.49
CA ASP A 496 -7.04 24.81 -1.67
C ASP A 496 -5.57 25.08 -1.28
N GLU A 497 -5.24 24.99 0.01
CA GLU A 497 -3.90 25.20 0.53
C GLU A 497 -2.89 24.19 -0.02
N SER A 498 -1.64 24.64 -0.11
CA SER A 498 -0.53 23.87 -0.65
C SER A 498 0.48 23.56 0.44
N PHE A 499 0.88 22.29 0.54
CA PHE A 499 1.66 21.73 1.64
C PHE A 499 2.96 21.08 1.16
N SER A 500 3.94 20.98 2.05
CA SER A 500 5.20 20.28 1.81
C SER A 500 5.32 18.97 2.58
N GLU A 501 4.65 18.88 3.73
CA GLU A 501 4.78 17.73 4.64
C GLU A 501 3.52 17.58 5.48
N VAL A 502 3.20 16.33 5.86
CA VAL A 502 2.04 15.99 6.68
C VAL A 502 2.39 15.01 7.80
N ALA A 503 1.72 15.13 8.95
CA ALA A 503 1.69 14.07 9.96
C ALA A 503 0.28 13.94 10.52
N VAL A 504 -0.08 12.72 10.94
CA VAL A 504 -1.42 12.43 11.46
C VAL A 504 -1.30 11.77 12.82
N VAL A 505 -2.26 12.08 13.69
CA VAL A 505 -2.42 11.43 14.99
C VAL A 505 -3.89 11.19 15.27
N SER A 506 -4.18 10.23 16.14
CA SER A 506 -5.53 9.91 16.60
C SER A 506 -5.53 9.85 18.12
N THR A 507 -6.50 10.52 18.73
CA THR A 507 -6.74 10.49 20.18
C THR A 507 -7.85 9.53 20.57
N SER A 508 -8.65 9.08 19.61
CA SER A 508 -9.71 8.10 19.81
C SER A 508 -10.07 7.44 18.48
N PRO A 509 -10.74 6.27 18.50
CA PRO A 509 -11.23 5.64 17.28
C PRO A 509 -12.13 6.51 16.42
N ASP A 510 -12.59 7.67 16.86
CA ASP A 510 -13.53 8.54 16.11
C ASP A 510 -12.97 9.92 15.81
N THR A 511 -11.68 10.14 16.07
CA THR A 511 -11.03 11.44 15.85
C THR A 511 -9.68 11.30 15.18
N LEU A 512 -9.37 12.25 14.30
CA LEU A 512 -8.04 12.45 13.74
C LEU A 512 -7.67 13.93 13.84
N ASN A 513 -6.38 14.18 14.02
CA ASN A 513 -5.78 15.48 13.83
C ASN A 513 -4.65 15.32 12.82
N LEU A 514 -4.74 16.09 11.74
CA LEU A 514 -3.78 16.12 10.66
C LEU A 514 -3.06 17.46 10.69
N PHE A 515 -1.74 17.39 10.67
CA PHE A 515 -0.84 18.53 10.69
C PHE A 515 -0.16 18.63 9.36
N ALA A 516 0.07 19.86 8.90
CA ALA A 516 0.78 20.10 7.67
C ALA A 516 1.62 21.36 7.72
N ILE A 517 2.78 21.34 7.06
CA ILE A 517 3.57 22.55 6.80
C ILE A 517 3.16 23.08 5.43
N GLY A 518 2.64 24.30 5.39
CA GLY A 518 2.32 24.96 4.13
C GLY A 518 3.58 25.34 3.35
N HIS A 519 3.46 25.55 2.04
CA HIS A 519 4.53 26.10 1.22
C HIS A 519 4.96 27.52 1.63
N ASP A 520 4.12 28.22 2.38
CA ASP A 520 4.44 29.49 3.06
C ASP A 520 5.23 29.29 4.37
N GLY A 521 5.46 28.04 4.77
CA GLY A 521 6.26 27.65 5.93
C GLY A 521 5.52 27.67 7.26
N TYR A 522 4.20 27.87 7.26
CA TYR A 522 3.40 27.85 8.48
C TYR A 522 2.85 26.44 8.79
N LEU A 523 2.85 26.10 10.08
CA LEU A 523 2.23 24.88 10.59
C LEU A 523 0.72 25.09 10.71
N ARG A 524 -0.03 24.16 10.14
CA ARG A 524 -1.49 24.12 10.17
C ARG A 524 -1.99 22.80 10.73
N GLU A 525 -3.20 22.85 11.24
CA GLU A 525 -3.94 21.68 11.72
C GLU A 525 -5.34 21.68 11.11
N THR A 526 -5.81 20.49 10.78
CA THR A 526 -7.22 20.21 10.58
C THR A 526 -7.56 18.97 11.40
N SER A 527 -8.82 18.84 11.76
CA SER A 527 -9.32 17.68 12.48
C SER A 527 -10.48 17.04 11.73
N TRP A 528 -10.58 15.74 11.90
CA TRP A 528 -11.70 14.95 11.48
C TRP A 528 -12.38 14.37 12.71
N ARG A 529 -13.71 14.39 12.72
CA ARG A 529 -14.53 13.67 13.70
C ARG A 529 -15.54 12.82 12.96
N ALA A 530 -15.75 11.60 13.43
CA ALA A 530 -16.87 10.80 12.98
C ALA A 530 -18.17 11.54 13.32
N SER A 531 -19.10 11.67 12.37
CA SER A 531 -20.42 12.23 12.63
C SER A 531 -21.16 11.39 13.65
N ASP A 532 -21.77 12.04 14.64
CA ASP A 532 -22.76 11.45 15.55
C ASP A 532 -24.06 11.12 14.79
N SER A 533 -24.00 10.20 13.81
CA SER A 533 -25.20 9.50 13.35
C SER A 533 -25.32 8.25 14.20
N GLY A 534 -26.09 8.35 15.28
CA GLY A 534 -26.28 7.33 16.31
C GLY A 534 -27.02 6.07 15.90
#